data_AF-A0A1G9YX28-F1
#
_entry.id   AF-A0A1G9YX28-F1
#
_cell.length_a   1.000
_cell.length_b   1.000
_cell.length_c   1.000
_cell.angle_alpha   90.00
_cell.angle_beta   90.00
_cell.angle_gamma   90.00
#
_symmetry.space_group_name_H-M   'P 1'
#
loop_
_entity.id
_entity.type
_entity.pdbx_description
1 polymer ?
#
loop_
_entity_poly.entity_id
_entity_poly.type
_entity_poly.pdbx_seq_one_letter_code
_entity_poly.pdbx_strand_id
1 'polypeptide(L)'
;MFQFGGDAVMKCSKQSGDGSRRYELVPTTQGPLYPPSEAMDQQGNFVVVGRINREGALGGSAEWGAALVAPSEAPPFGRHSPYTIVEELDLSDSERLHDIVLHTLPLPLPANNYDMLFAPEQNPDAHSVTRPSVPFHLVRYPDERDIDGPKRLPPITLARWMAAKGGLTVRYSIDGGPAEFELVMSGLLPNSLYTVMTLKAWDLRPDNPTRPGPLGIPNVFVSSNDGFGYYKATLPDPFPQEGNRVINVIVLWMSEQRSHAGAIGHYGLGGDVHAQLKLQTNSFYDINSA
;
A
#
# COMPACT_ATOMS: atom_id res chain seq x y z
N MET A 1 -46.64 -55.99 11.73
CA MET A 1 -46.12 -56.01 10.35
C MET A 1 -45.44 -54.67 10.12
N PHE A 2 -44.12 -54.69 10.03
CA PHE A 2 -43.29 -53.50 9.85
C PHE A 2 -43.39 -53.00 8.41
N GLN A 3 -43.52 -51.70 8.21
CA GLN A 3 -42.96 -51.01 7.04
C GLN A 3 -42.79 -49.53 7.38
N PHE A 4 -41.56 -49.18 7.74
CA PHE A 4 -41.03 -47.83 7.68
C PHE A 4 -40.42 -47.63 6.28
N GLY A 5 -40.71 -46.51 5.63
CA GLY A 5 -40.03 -46.05 4.43
C GLY A 5 -40.58 -44.66 4.10
N GLY A 6 -39.79 -43.62 3.93
CA GLY A 6 -38.37 -43.42 4.09
C GLY A 6 -38.17 -41.93 3.86
N ASP A 7 -37.79 -41.19 4.89
CA ASP A 7 -37.49 -39.77 4.76
C ASP A 7 -36.17 -39.63 3.99
N ALA A 8 -36.28 -39.23 2.72
CA ALA A 8 -35.15 -38.77 1.94
C ALA A 8 -34.69 -37.42 2.52
N VAL A 9 -33.79 -37.48 3.49
CA VAL A 9 -33.00 -36.33 3.93
C VAL A 9 -32.19 -35.88 2.72
N MET A 10 -32.64 -34.81 2.07
CA MET A 10 -31.89 -34.10 1.05
C MET A 10 -30.67 -33.50 1.75
N LYS A 11 -29.56 -34.24 1.77
CA LYS A 11 -28.25 -33.71 2.17
C LYS A 11 -27.92 -32.61 1.16
N CYS A 12 -28.07 -31.36 1.58
CA CYS A 12 -27.49 -30.23 0.89
C CYS A 12 -25.97 -30.41 0.95
N SER A 13 -25.38 -31.01 -0.08
CA SER A 13 -23.94 -31.04 -0.25
C SER A 13 -23.49 -29.61 -0.47
N LYS A 14 -22.93 -28.96 0.56
CA LYS A 14 -22.07 -27.79 0.33
C LYS A 14 -20.98 -28.25 -0.63
N GLN A 15 -20.87 -27.60 -1.78
CA GLN A 15 -19.76 -27.84 -2.69
C GLN A 15 -18.51 -27.30 -2.00
N SER A 16 -17.79 -28.18 -1.32
CA SER A 16 -16.43 -27.90 -0.86
C SER A 16 -15.55 -27.70 -2.08
N GLY A 17 -14.97 -26.51 -2.22
CA GLY A 17 -14.10 -26.20 -3.35
C GLY A 17 -13.10 -25.11 -3.00
N ASP A 18 -11.95 -25.17 -3.67
CA ASP A 18 -10.93 -24.13 -3.61
C ASP A 18 -11.10 -23.17 -4.80
N GLY A 19 -10.97 -21.88 -4.53
CA GLY A 19 -10.98 -20.80 -5.50
C GLY A 19 -9.59 -20.23 -5.73
N SER A 20 -9.39 -19.66 -6.92
CA SER A 20 -8.20 -18.87 -7.25
C SER A 20 -8.61 -17.65 -8.08
N ARG A 21 -7.99 -16.50 -7.76
CA ARG A 21 -8.16 -15.23 -8.48
C ARG A 21 -6.81 -14.57 -8.68
N ARG A 22 -6.63 -13.96 -9.86
CA ARG A 22 -5.42 -13.21 -10.19
C ARG A 22 -5.77 -11.74 -10.39
N TYR A 23 -4.93 -10.88 -9.85
CA TYR A 23 -5.04 -9.43 -9.92
C TYR A 23 -3.70 -8.84 -10.37
N GLU A 24 -3.75 -7.62 -10.91
CA GLU A 24 -2.57 -6.83 -11.26
C GLU A 24 -2.41 -5.69 -10.26
N LEU A 25 -1.21 -5.58 -9.68
CA LEU A 25 -0.81 -4.44 -8.88
C LEU A 25 -0.13 -3.44 -9.81
N VAL A 26 -0.59 -2.19 -9.78
CA VAL A 26 -0.05 -1.12 -10.61
C VAL A 26 0.88 -0.21 -9.81
N PRO A 27 1.87 0.42 -10.47
CA PRO A 27 2.67 1.47 -9.86
C PRO A 27 1.84 2.62 -9.32
N THR A 28 2.24 3.10 -8.15
CA THR A 28 1.61 4.22 -7.47
C THR A 28 2.65 4.92 -6.62
N THR A 29 2.37 6.14 -6.20
CA THR A 29 3.07 6.82 -5.09
C THR A 29 2.09 7.13 -3.95
N GLN A 30 0.83 6.69 -4.07
CA GLN A 30 -0.28 7.08 -3.20
C GLN A 30 -0.82 5.88 -2.42
N GLY A 31 -0.63 5.88 -1.09
CA GLY A 31 -1.37 4.99 -0.19
C GLY A 31 -2.80 5.52 0.04
N PRO A 32 -3.03 6.36 1.07
CA PRO A 32 -4.29 7.07 1.27
C PRO A 32 -4.41 8.27 0.32
N LEU A 33 -5.57 8.94 0.33
CA LEU A 33 -5.77 10.19 -0.42
C LEU A 33 -5.10 11.40 0.26
N TYR A 34 -4.76 11.29 1.54
CA TYR A 34 -4.12 12.35 2.32
C TYR A 34 -3.02 11.73 3.19
N PRO A 35 -1.77 12.22 3.11
CA PRO A 35 -1.29 13.19 2.13
C PRO A 35 -1.57 12.76 0.67
N PRO A 36 -1.65 13.70 -0.30
CA PRO A 36 -1.97 13.37 -1.70
C PRO A 36 -1.07 12.27 -2.29
N SER A 37 0.16 12.16 -1.80
CA SER A 37 1.16 11.15 -2.13
C SER A 37 2.08 10.88 -0.94
N GLU A 38 2.69 9.70 -0.92
CA GLU A 38 3.77 9.30 -0.02
C GLU A 38 5.16 9.69 -0.55
N ALA A 39 5.21 10.48 -1.64
CA ALA A 39 6.44 11.00 -2.21
C ALA A 39 6.28 12.47 -2.64
N MET A 40 7.37 13.22 -2.51
CA MET A 40 7.51 14.59 -3.04
C MET A 40 8.55 14.67 -4.16
N ASP A 41 8.50 15.74 -4.94
CA ASP A 41 9.56 16.14 -5.86
C ASP A 41 10.60 17.02 -5.14
N GLN A 42 11.61 17.47 -5.90
CA GLN A 42 12.69 18.33 -5.40
C GLN A 42 12.22 19.74 -5.01
N GLN A 43 11.00 20.12 -5.41
CA GLN A 43 10.39 21.43 -5.14
C GLN A 43 9.39 21.38 -3.98
N GLY A 44 9.15 20.21 -3.39
CA GLY A 44 8.21 20.01 -2.29
C GLY A 44 6.76 19.83 -2.73
N ASN A 45 6.49 19.57 -4.01
CA ASN A 45 5.17 19.16 -4.48
C ASN A 45 4.99 17.66 -4.27
N PHE A 46 3.79 17.24 -3.91
CA PHE A 46 3.41 15.83 -3.91
C PHE A 46 3.43 15.27 -5.32
N VAL A 47 4.16 14.19 -5.55
CA VAL A 47 4.17 13.46 -6.82
C VAL A 47 3.08 12.42 -6.75
N VAL A 48 1.87 12.71 -7.21
CA VAL A 48 0.72 11.83 -7.12
C VAL A 48 0.67 10.93 -8.35
N VAL A 49 0.73 9.61 -8.16
CA VAL A 49 0.33 8.60 -9.14
C VAL A 49 -0.71 7.71 -8.47
N GLY A 50 -1.97 7.94 -8.78
CA GLY A 50 -3.08 7.42 -8.01
C GLY A 50 -4.37 8.15 -8.32
N ARG A 51 -5.31 8.18 -7.37
CA ARG A 51 -6.57 8.92 -7.52
C ARG A 51 -6.33 10.41 -7.28
N ILE A 52 -6.74 11.23 -8.24
CA ILE A 52 -6.56 12.68 -8.19
C ILE A 52 -7.90 13.35 -7.89
N ASN A 53 -7.98 14.00 -6.73
CA ASN A 53 -9.14 14.79 -6.35
C ASN A 53 -9.18 16.06 -7.20
N ARG A 54 -10.04 16.08 -8.24
CA ARG A 54 -10.30 17.26 -9.08
C ARG A 54 -11.64 17.87 -8.71
N GLU A 55 -11.88 19.10 -9.15
CA GLU A 55 -13.22 19.68 -9.07
C GLU A 55 -14.23 18.76 -9.77
N GLY A 56 -15.31 18.42 -9.06
CA GLY A 56 -16.36 17.51 -9.55
C GLY A 56 -16.08 16.01 -9.41
N ALA A 57 -14.84 15.58 -9.10
CA ALA A 57 -14.48 14.17 -8.93
C ALA A 57 -13.55 13.97 -7.72
N LEU A 58 -14.13 13.56 -6.59
CA LEU A 58 -13.45 13.48 -5.30
C LEU A 58 -13.57 12.08 -4.68
N GLY A 59 -12.54 11.67 -3.96
CA GLY A 59 -12.58 10.47 -3.13
C GLY A 59 -12.85 9.19 -3.92
N GLY A 60 -13.98 8.55 -3.61
CA GLY A 60 -14.43 7.35 -4.32
C GLY A 60 -14.62 7.55 -5.82
N SER A 61 -14.99 8.76 -6.27
CA SER A 61 -15.23 9.10 -7.67
C SER A 61 -14.02 9.72 -8.38
N ALA A 62 -12.92 9.95 -7.66
CA ALA A 62 -11.68 10.44 -8.27
C ALA A 62 -11.08 9.40 -9.21
N GLU A 63 -10.65 9.85 -10.38
CA GLU A 63 -10.04 9.00 -11.40
C GLU A 63 -8.55 8.80 -11.16
N TRP A 64 -8.03 7.67 -11.63
CA TRP A 64 -6.60 7.37 -11.58
C TRP A 64 -5.84 8.22 -12.61
N GLY A 65 -4.75 8.86 -12.19
CA GLY A 65 -3.89 9.67 -13.05
C GLY A 65 -2.56 9.98 -12.39
N ALA A 66 -1.81 10.92 -12.98
CA ALA A 66 -0.55 11.40 -12.43
C ALA A 66 -0.47 12.93 -12.45
N ALA A 67 0.00 13.54 -11.36
CA ALA A 67 0.12 14.99 -11.23
C ALA A 67 1.14 15.41 -10.16
N LEU A 68 1.71 16.60 -10.31
CA LEU A 68 2.35 17.32 -9.21
C LEU A 68 1.31 18.16 -8.49
N VAL A 69 1.23 18.01 -7.17
CA VAL A 69 0.22 18.66 -6.33
C VAL A 69 0.91 19.50 -5.26
N ALA A 70 0.58 20.78 -5.18
CA ALA A 70 1.10 21.67 -4.16
C ALA A 70 0.56 21.28 -2.77
N PRO A 71 1.36 21.44 -1.69
CA PRO A 71 0.87 21.27 -0.33
C PRO A 71 -0.31 22.20 -0.01
N SER A 72 -1.32 21.65 0.65
CA SER A 72 -2.51 22.37 1.09
C SER A 72 -3.02 21.80 2.42
N GLU A 73 -3.90 22.52 3.10
CA GLU A 73 -4.55 22.02 4.31
C GLU A 73 -5.43 20.81 3.96
N ALA A 74 -5.28 19.74 4.74
CA ALA A 74 -6.08 18.54 4.53
C ALA A 74 -7.50 18.74 5.09
N PRO A 75 -8.55 18.27 4.41
CA PRO A 75 -9.89 18.28 4.97
C PRO A 75 -9.97 17.29 6.15
N PRO A 76 -11.01 17.35 7.01
CA PRO A 76 -11.19 16.35 8.07
C PRO A 76 -11.17 14.92 7.54
N PHE A 77 -10.77 13.95 8.36
CA PHE A 77 -10.75 12.54 7.95
C PHE A 77 -12.12 12.07 7.44
N GLY A 78 -12.13 11.33 6.33
CA GLY A 78 -13.35 10.93 5.64
C GLY A 78 -13.98 11.99 4.74
N ARG A 79 -13.42 13.20 4.68
CA ARG A 79 -13.79 14.25 3.71
C ARG A 79 -12.71 14.37 2.64
N HIS A 80 -13.10 14.98 1.52
CA HIS A 80 -12.24 15.18 0.37
C HIS A 80 -12.42 16.59 -0.18
N SER A 81 -11.34 17.19 -0.63
CA SER A 81 -11.27 18.49 -1.29
C SER A 81 -10.42 18.36 -2.55
N PRO A 82 -10.69 19.17 -3.60
CA PRO A 82 -9.83 19.24 -4.76
C PRO A 82 -8.38 19.54 -4.38
N TYR A 83 -7.44 18.89 -5.05
CA TYR A 83 -6.02 19.20 -4.92
C TYR A 83 -5.66 20.46 -5.70
N THR A 84 -4.66 21.19 -5.21
CA THR A 84 -4.01 22.26 -5.98
C THR A 84 -2.99 21.64 -6.94
N ILE A 85 -3.44 21.29 -8.13
CA ILE A 85 -2.61 20.68 -9.18
C ILE A 85 -1.69 21.74 -9.77
N VAL A 86 -0.38 21.51 -9.70
CA VAL A 86 0.67 22.35 -10.28
C VAL A 86 0.95 21.94 -11.72
N GLU A 87 0.96 20.63 -11.97
CA GLU A 87 1.27 20.04 -13.28
C GLU A 87 0.50 18.72 -13.41
N GLU A 88 -0.17 18.52 -14.54
CA GLU A 88 -0.67 17.19 -14.93
C GLU A 88 0.48 16.44 -15.62
N LEU A 89 0.77 15.22 -15.17
CA LEU A 89 1.90 14.44 -15.67
C LEU A 89 1.43 13.45 -16.73
N ASP A 90 2.06 13.51 -17.91
CA ASP A 90 1.94 12.46 -18.92
C ASP A 90 2.91 11.32 -18.57
N LEU A 91 2.36 10.16 -18.18
CA LEU A 91 3.17 8.98 -17.86
C LEU A 91 3.89 8.36 -19.08
N SER A 92 3.60 8.84 -20.29
CA SER A 92 4.34 8.47 -21.50
C SER A 92 5.54 9.39 -21.79
N ASP A 93 5.63 10.55 -21.14
CA ASP A 93 6.77 11.47 -21.26
C ASP A 93 7.95 10.99 -20.41
N SER A 94 8.73 10.07 -20.98
CA SER A 94 9.88 9.48 -20.29
C SER A 94 10.88 10.54 -19.81
N GLU A 95 11.16 11.61 -20.56
CA GLU A 95 12.14 12.61 -20.16
C GLU A 95 11.69 13.32 -18.89
N ARG A 96 10.44 13.79 -18.87
CA ARG A 96 9.87 14.45 -17.69
C ARG A 96 9.87 13.55 -16.45
N LEU A 97 9.54 12.27 -16.61
CA LEU A 97 9.55 11.33 -15.49
C LEU A 97 10.97 11.06 -14.94
N HIS A 98 12.02 11.20 -15.75
CA HIS A 98 13.41 11.06 -15.30
C HIS A 98 13.88 12.30 -14.52
N ASP A 99 13.34 13.48 -14.82
CA ASP A 99 13.70 14.71 -14.11
C ASP A 99 13.12 14.81 -12.70
N ILE A 100 12.04 14.07 -12.41
CA ILE A 100 11.38 14.07 -11.10
C ILE A 100 12.09 13.08 -10.17
N VAL A 101 12.91 13.58 -9.25
CA VAL A 101 13.56 12.76 -8.21
C VAL A 101 12.64 12.66 -7.00
N LEU A 102 12.34 11.45 -6.58
CA LEU A 102 11.43 11.20 -5.46
C LEU A 102 12.09 11.45 -4.10
N HIS A 103 11.35 12.11 -3.23
CA HIS A 103 11.73 12.49 -1.89
C HIS A 103 10.74 11.95 -0.85
N THR A 104 11.22 11.74 0.37
CA THR A 104 10.37 11.49 1.53
C THR A 104 9.50 12.69 1.83
N LEU A 105 8.41 12.49 2.57
CA LEU A 105 7.69 13.60 3.18
C LEU A 105 8.50 14.13 4.38
N PRO A 106 8.46 15.45 4.65
CA PRO A 106 9.00 15.99 5.89
C PRO A 106 8.15 15.50 7.08
N LEU A 107 8.72 15.59 8.29
CA LEU A 107 7.97 15.41 9.54
C LEU A 107 7.82 16.74 10.28
N PRO A 108 6.62 17.05 10.81
CA PRO A 108 5.38 16.26 10.72
C PRO A 108 4.83 16.17 9.29
N LEU A 109 4.07 15.11 9.00
CA LEU A 109 3.57 14.83 7.64
C LEU A 109 2.66 15.99 7.16
N PRO A 110 2.98 16.65 6.04
CA PRO A 110 2.17 17.73 5.51
C PRO A 110 0.88 17.19 4.90
N ALA A 111 -0.20 17.98 4.93
CA ALA A 111 -1.48 17.64 4.30
C ALA A 111 -2.03 16.25 4.71
N ASN A 112 -1.70 15.78 5.91
CA ASN A 112 -2.19 14.51 6.44
C ASN A 112 -3.49 14.72 7.21
N ASN A 113 -4.55 13.99 6.86
CA ASN A 113 -5.78 13.90 7.66
C ASN A 113 -6.05 12.51 8.19
N TYR A 114 -5.11 11.58 7.96
CA TYR A 114 -5.18 10.24 8.49
C TYR A 114 -4.36 10.20 9.77
N ASP A 115 -5.04 10.32 10.92
CA ASP A 115 -4.40 10.09 12.22
C ASP A 115 -3.98 8.62 12.30
N MET A 116 -2.76 8.36 11.86
CA MET A 116 -2.17 7.04 11.85
C MET A 116 -2.09 6.49 13.25
N LEU A 117 -2.88 5.45 13.51
CA LEU A 117 -2.84 4.71 14.76
C LEU A 117 -1.67 3.70 14.71
N PHE A 118 -0.52 4.11 15.26
CA PHE A 118 0.61 3.22 15.49
C PHE A 118 0.26 2.10 16.47
N ALA A 119 0.99 0.98 16.38
CA ALA A 119 0.92 0.01 17.47
C ALA A 119 1.46 0.62 18.77
N PRO A 120 0.82 0.38 19.93
CA PRO A 120 1.26 0.97 21.21
C PRO A 120 2.75 0.77 21.50
N GLU A 121 3.29 -0.37 21.09
CA GLU A 121 4.68 -0.77 21.34
C GLU A 121 5.68 -0.21 20.31
N GLN A 122 5.21 0.47 19.26
CA GLN A 122 6.05 0.81 18.12
C GLN A 122 6.94 2.03 18.39
N ASN A 123 6.34 3.20 18.58
CA ASN A 123 7.02 4.40 19.06
C ASN A 123 5.98 5.46 19.50
N PRO A 124 5.78 5.67 20.81
CA PRO A 124 4.81 6.67 21.29
C PRO A 124 5.20 8.10 20.91
N ASP A 125 6.49 8.38 20.72
CA ASP A 125 7.03 9.72 20.50
C ASP A 125 7.27 10.05 19.02
N ALA A 126 6.85 9.20 18.08
CA ALA A 126 7.06 9.41 16.63
C ALA A 126 6.52 10.77 16.15
N HIS A 127 5.43 11.23 16.74
CA HIS A 127 4.79 12.52 16.45
C HIS A 127 5.62 13.74 16.87
N SER A 128 6.61 13.58 17.75
CA SER A 128 7.49 14.67 18.22
C SER A 128 8.69 14.91 17.30
N VAL A 129 8.97 13.99 16.38
CA VAL A 129 10.13 14.07 15.49
C VAL A 129 9.90 15.09 14.39
N THR A 130 10.88 15.96 14.17
CA THR A 130 10.92 16.92 13.07
C THR A 130 12.09 16.59 12.15
N ARG A 131 11.84 16.45 10.85
CA ARG A 131 12.90 16.24 9.85
C ARG A 131 12.52 16.84 8.49
N PRO A 132 13.50 17.32 7.70
CA PRO A 132 13.22 17.77 6.34
C PRO A 132 12.87 16.59 5.43
N SER A 133 12.29 16.93 4.28
CA SER A 133 12.20 16.02 3.14
C SER A 133 13.60 15.70 2.61
N VAL A 134 13.86 14.43 2.25
CA VAL A 134 15.17 13.95 1.78
C VAL A 134 14.97 13.13 0.51
N PRO A 135 15.83 13.28 -0.52
CA PRO A 135 15.77 12.41 -1.69
C PRO A 135 15.87 10.94 -1.28
N PHE A 136 15.03 10.07 -1.84
CA PHE A 136 14.98 8.65 -1.48
C PHE A 136 16.34 7.96 -1.49
N HIS A 137 17.19 8.26 -2.47
CA HIS A 137 18.51 7.67 -2.62
C HIS A 137 19.55 8.15 -1.59
N LEU A 138 19.27 9.24 -0.88
CA LEU A 138 20.14 9.83 0.15
C LEU A 138 19.68 9.55 1.59
N VAL A 139 18.54 8.90 1.80
CA VAL A 139 18.05 8.52 3.14
C VAL A 139 19.12 7.66 3.83
N ARG A 140 19.57 8.09 5.01
CA ARG A 140 20.63 7.41 5.79
C ARG A 140 20.02 6.37 6.73
N TYR A 141 20.76 5.28 6.96
CA TYR A 141 20.50 4.44 8.12
C TYR A 141 21.08 5.13 9.36
N PRO A 142 20.45 5.08 10.55
CA PRO A 142 20.96 5.82 11.70
C PRO A 142 22.37 5.43 12.18
N ASP A 143 22.77 4.17 11.98
CA ASP A 143 24.10 3.66 12.36
C ASP A 143 25.00 3.43 11.12
N GLU A 144 24.71 4.14 10.03
CA GLU A 144 25.48 3.97 8.80
C GLU A 144 26.91 4.46 8.94
N ARG A 145 27.86 3.61 8.53
CA ARG A 145 29.26 3.95 8.37
C ARG A 145 29.73 3.48 7.00
N ASP A 146 30.57 4.27 6.34
CA ASP A 146 31.07 3.93 5.00
C ASP A 146 31.79 2.57 4.97
N ILE A 147 32.47 2.21 6.06
CA ILE A 147 33.18 0.93 6.20
C ILE A 147 32.26 -0.30 6.16
N ASP A 148 30.98 -0.13 6.49
CA ASP A 148 30.00 -1.21 6.48
C ASP A 148 29.34 -1.40 5.09
N GLY A 149 29.75 -0.60 4.10
CA GLY A 149 29.34 -0.76 2.71
C GLY A 149 27.84 -0.54 2.48
N PRO A 150 27.30 0.67 2.73
CA PRO A 150 25.88 0.93 2.53
C PRO A 150 25.47 0.65 1.09
N LYS A 151 24.39 -0.12 0.92
CA LYS A 151 23.81 -0.42 -0.40
C LYS A 151 23.07 0.81 -0.93
N ARG A 152 23.83 1.73 -1.52
CA ARG A 152 23.31 2.97 -2.09
C ARG A 152 22.70 2.75 -3.47
N LEU A 153 21.52 3.32 -3.66
CA LEU A 153 20.84 3.37 -4.94
C LEU A 153 21.27 4.64 -5.69
N PRO A 154 21.31 4.62 -7.04
CA PRO A 154 21.36 5.85 -7.82
C PRO A 154 20.11 6.72 -7.54
N PRO A 155 20.06 7.96 -8.03
CA PRO A 155 18.86 8.78 -7.94
C PRO A 155 17.59 8.02 -8.30
N ILE A 156 16.65 7.96 -7.35
CA ILE A 156 15.36 7.29 -7.55
C ILE A 156 14.39 8.32 -8.14
N THR A 157 14.14 8.19 -9.44
CA THR A 157 13.26 9.07 -10.20
C THR A 157 11.86 8.47 -10.31
N LEU A 158 10.87 9.27 -10.70
CA LEU A 158 9.53 8.79 -11.00
C LEU A 158 9.56 7.74 -12.13
N ALA A 159 10.38 7.93 -13.17
CA ALA A 159 10.55 6.93 -14.22
C ALA A 159 11.01 5.58 -13.67
N ARG A 160 12.00 5.56 -12.77
CA ARG A 160 12.48 4.32 -12.14
C ARG A 160 11.41 3.69 -11.25
N TRP A 161 10.65 4.51 -10.54
CA TRP A 161 9.56 4.05 -9.67
C TRP A 161 8.45 3.36 -10.46
N MET A 162 8.07 3.94 -11.60
CA MET A 162 7.02 3.47 -12.50
C MET A 162 7.39 2.23 -13.30
N ALA A 163 8.66 1.81 -13.29
CA ALA A 163 9.09 0.57 -13.94
C ALA A 163 8.57 -0.71 -13.23
N ALA A 164 8.10 -0.58 -11.98
CA ALA A 164 7.61 -1.70 -11.20
C ALA A 164 6.35 -2.34 -11.80
N LYS A 165 6.20 -3.65 -11.61
CA LYS A 165 5.01 -4.42 -11.99
C LYS A 165 4.76 -5.50 -10.94
N GLY A 166 3.50 -5.80 -10.65
CA GLY A 166 3.15 -6.85 -9.70
C GLY A 166 1.97 -7.70 -10.15
N GLY A 167 2.12 -9.02 -10.05
CA GLY A 167 1.01 -9.95 -10.10
C GLY A 167 0.66 -10.44 -8.70
N LEU A 168 -0.63 -10.44 -8.35
CA LEU A 168 -1.16 -11.01 -7.12
C LEU A 168 -2.06 -12.21 -7.45
N THR A 169 -1.79 -13.36 -6.86
CA THR A 169 -2.68 -14.52 -6.89
C THR A 169 -3.23 -14.77 -5.49
N VAL A 170 -4.55 -14.84 -5.37
CA VAL A 170 -5.26 -15.16 -4.13
C VAL A 170 -5.90 -16.53 -4.28
N ARG A 171 -5.52 -17.47 -3.42
CA ARG A 171 -6.11 -18.82 -3.33
C ARG A 171 -6.89 -18.93 -2.03
N TYR A 172 -8.14 -19.34 -2.08
CA TYR A 172 -9.05 -19.30 -0.92
C TYR A 172 -9.99 -20.51 -0.93
N SER A 173 -10.50 -20.90 0.24
CA SER A 173 -11.59 -21.88 0.31
C SER A 173 -12.93 -21.16 0.12
N ILE A 174 -13.81 -21.74 -0.70
CA ILE A 174 -15.17 -21.22 -0.94
C ILE A 174 -16.02 -21.30 0.35
N ASP A 175 -15.70 -22.24 1.24
CA ASP A 175 -16.44 -22.50 2.47
C ASP A 175 -16.03 -21.63 3.67
N GLY A 176 -15.17 -20.61 3.49
CA GLY A 176 -14.64 -19.87 4.64
C GLY A 176 -13.19 -20.17 4.96
N GLY A 177 -12.57 -19.27 5.73
CA GLY A 177 -11.30 -19.55 6.39
C GLY A 177 -10.05 -19.09 5.62
N PRO A 178 -8.93 -19.84 5.70
CA PRO A 178 -7.64 -19.30 5.28
C PRO A 178 -7.59 -18.98 3.78
N ALA A 179 -6.92 -17.87 3.45
CA ALA A 179 -6.55 -17.56 2.08
C ALA A 179 -5.06 -17.26 1.96
N GLU A 180 -4.46 -17.80 0.91
CA GLU A 180 -3.08 -17.59 0.52
C GLU A 180 -2.98 -16.46 -0.50
N PHE A 181 -2.03 -15.57 -0.29
CA PHE A 181 -1.68 -14.45 -1.16
C PHE A 181 -0.26 -14.68 -1.66
N GLU A 182 -0.09 -14.77 -2.97
CA GLU A 182 1.21 -14.93 -3.63
C GLU A 182 1.44 -13.75 -4.58
N LEU A 183 2.55 -13.05 -4.37
CA LEU A 183 2.96 -11.89 -5.16
C LEU A 183 4.24 -12.22 -5.93
N VAL A 184 4.22 -11.92 -7.23
CA VAL A 184 5.38 -11.98 -8.11
C VAL A 184 5.57 -10.61 -8.75
N MET A 185 6.73 -10.01 -8.56
CA MET A 185 6.99 -8.62 -8.90
C MET A 185 8.31 -8.47 -9.68
N SER A 186 8.39 -7.45 -10.52
CA SER A 186 9.58 -7.08 -11.27
C SER A 186 9.70 -5.57 -11.39
N GLY A 187 10.88 -5.08 -11.78
CA GLY A 187 11.13 -3.64 -11.93
C GLY A 187 11.14 -2.86 -10.60
N LEU A 188 11.22 -3.56 -9.46
CA LEU A 188 11.37 -2.95 -8.15
C LEU A 188 12.73 -2.23 -8.05
N LEU A 189 12.88 -1.40 -7.01
CA LEU A 189 14.19 -0.89 -6.63
C LEU A 189 15.07 -2.10 -6.24
N PRO A 190 16.30 -2.22 -6.76
CA PRO A 190 17.11 -3.42 -6.56
C PRO A 190 17.65 -3.51 -5.14
N ASN A 191 17.92 -4.72 -4.65
CA ASN A 191 18.52 -4.98 -3.34
C ASN A 191 17.85 -4.24 -2.17
N SER A 192 16.53 -4.03 -2.26
CA SER A 192 15.79 -3.12 -1.40
C SER A 192 14.81 -3.86 -0.51
N LEU A 193 14.65 -3.41 0.72
CA LEU A 193 13.65 -3.91 1.67
C LEU A 193 12.26 -3.37 1.32
N TYR A 194 11.31 -4.30 1.24
CA TYR A 194 9.89 -4.04 1.05
C TYR A 194 9.08 -4.66 2.19
N THR A 195 7.90 -4.08 2.43
CA THR A 195 6.87 -4.64 3.28
C THR A 195 5.56 -4.76 2.52
N VAL A 196 4.74 -5.75 2.87
CA VAL A 196 3.42 -5.97 2.26
C VAL A 196 2.33 -5.76 3.30
N MET A 197 1.42 -4.85 2.98
CA MET A 197 0.33 -4.40 3.85
C MET A 197 -1.02 -4.79 3.27
N THR A 198 -1.98 -5.05 4.14
CA THR A 198 -3.40 -5.12 3.80
C THR A 198 -4.10 -3.83 4.20
N LEU A 199 -4.91 -3.31 3.29
CA LEU A 199 -5.95 -2.33 3.61
C LEU A 199 -7.25 -3.09 3.83
N LYS A 200 -7.91 -2.80 4.94
CA LYS A 200 -9.18 -3.39 5.31
C LYS A 200 -10.30 -2.36 5.27
N ALA A 201 -11.53 -2.85 5.11
CA ALA A 201 -12.70 -2.00 4.91
C ALA A 201 -12.91 -0.97 6.03
N TRP A 202 -12.58 -1.31 7.28
CA TRP A 202 -12.79 -0.43 8.43
C TRP A 202 -11.62 0.54 8.65
N ASP A 203 -10.50 0.38 7.96
CA ASP A 203 -9.36 1.33 8.04
C ASP A 203 -9.74 2.69 7.44
N LEU A 204 -10.75 2.70 6.56
CA LEU A 204 -11.25 3.90 5.87
C LEU A 204 -12.51 4.48 6.53
N ARG A 205 -12.96 3.96 7.67
CA ARG A 205 -14.15 4.49 8.35
C ARG A 205 -13.80 5.78 9.08
N PRO A 206 -14.54 6.89 8.86
CA PRO A 206 -14.31 8.12 9.61
C PRO A 206 -14.52 7.92 11.11
N ASP A 207 -15.53 7.13 11.47
CA ASP A 207 -15.84 6.78 12.84
C ASP A 207 -15.18 5.45 13.22
N ASN A 208 -14.38 5.47 14.29
CA ASN A 208 -13.68 4.30 14.84
C ASN A 208 -12.86 3.53 13.77
N PRO A 209 -11.91 4.19 13.08
CA PRO A 209 -11.06 3.51 12.10
C PRO A 209 -10.26 2.39 12.76
N THR A 210 -10.08 1.30 12.03
CA THR A 210 -9.03 0.33 12.35
C THR A 210 -7.70 0.77 11.75
N ARG A 211 -6.62 0.09 12.13
CA ARG A 211 -5.29 0.32 11.56
C ARG A 211 -4.99 -0.70 10.45
N PRO A 212 -4.32 -0.28 9.36
CA PRO A 212 -3.79 -1.18 8.35
C PRO A 212 -2.90 -2.26 9.00
N GLY A 213 -3.05 -3.49 8.51
CA GLY A 213 -2.37 -4.66 9.06
C GLY A 213 -1.34 -5.22 8.10
N PRO A 214 -0.30 -5.92 8.59
CA PRO A 214 0.62 -6.62 7.72
C PRO A 214 -0.09 -7.77 6.98
N LEU A 215 0.31 -8.03 5.73
CA LEU A 215 -0.12 -9.24 5.02
C LEU A 215 0.68 -10.42 5.54
N GLY A 216 0.18 -11.12 6.56
CA GLY A 216 0.93 -12.19 7.25
C GLY A 216 2.04 -11.64 8.14
N ILE A 217 2.74 -12.51 8.88
CA ILE A 217 3.95 -12.15 9.64
C ILE A 217 4.94 -13.32 9.51
N PRO A 218 6.20 -13.08 9.10
CA PRO A 218 6.78 -11.80 8.69
C PRO A 218 6.22 -11.32 7.34
N ASN A 219 6.13 -10.01 7.15
CA ASN A 219 5.56 -9.39 5.93
C ASN A 219 6.56 -8.60 5.10
N VAL A 220 7.83 -8.91 5.24
CA VAL A 220 8.91 -8.25 4.52
C VAL A 220 9.57 -9.18 3.51
N PHE A 221 10.11 -8.60 2.45
CA PHE A 221 11.01 -9.26 1.52
C PHE A 221 12.08 -8.29 1.04
N VAL A 222 13.19 -8.82 0.51
CA VAL A 222 14.23 -8.02 -0.14
C VAL A 222 14.20 -8.33 -1.63
N SER A 223 14.13 -7.30 -2.46
CA SER A 223 14.23 -7.46 -3.91
C SER A 223 15.64 -7.89 -4.31
N SER A 224 15.74 -8.63 -5.41
CA SER A 224 17.03 -9.02 -5.99
C SER A 224 17.75 -7.85 -6.67
N ASN A 225 18.95 -8.10 -7.15
CA ASN A 225 19.77 -7.11 -7.86
C ASN A 225 19.15 -6.61 -9.18
N ASP A 226 18.34 -7.42 -9.84
CA ASP A 226 17.58 -7.07 -11.05
C ASP A 226 16.19 -6.49 -10.75
N GLY A 227 15.85 -6.29 -9.46
CA GLY A 227 14.56 -5.73 -9.05
C GLY A 227 13.40 -6.73 -9.12
N PHE A 228 13.69 -8.03 -9.06
CA PHE A 228 12.66 -9.06 -8.88
C PHE A 228 12.27 -9.17 -7.40
N GLY A 229 10.99 -9.43 -7.14
CA GLY A 229 10.45 -9.65 -5.81
C GLY A 229 9.47 -10.81 -5.78
N TYR A 230 9.51 -11.61 -4.71
CA TYR A 230 8.55 -12.66 -4.44
C TYR A 230 8.11 -12.57 -2.98
N TYR A 231 6.81 -12.62 -2.74
CA TYR A 231 6.25 -12.65 -1.39
C TYR A 231 5.05 -13.60 -1.31
N LYS A 232 4.91 -14.31 -0.20
CA LYS A 232 3.82 -15.26 0.01
C LYS A 232 3.39 -15.28 1.48
N ALA A 233 2.09 -15.24 1.72
CA ALA A 233 1.51 -15.32 3.05
C ALA A 233 0.14 -15.98 3.05
N THR A 234 -0.26 -16.53 4.20
CA THR A 234 -1.61 -17.03 4.43
C THR A 234 -2.24 -16.24 5.58
N LEU A 235 -3.41 -15.65 5.33
CA LEU A 235 -4.24 -15.06 6.38
C LEU A 235 -5.31 -16.06 6.81
N PRO A 236 -5.62 -16.16 8.11
CA PRO A 236 -6.54 -17.18 8.63
C PRO A 236 -8.00 -16.96 8.25
N ASP A 237 -8.42 -15.69 8.11
CA ASP A 237 -9.77 -15.32 7.67
C ASP A 237 -9.75 -13.89 7.09
N PRO A 238 -9.31 -13.71 5.83
CA PRO A 238 -9.18 -12.38 5.22
C PRO A 238 -10.49 -11.83 4.64
N PHE A 239 -11.51 -12.67 4.44
CA PHE A 239 -12.75 -12.32 3.75
C PHE A 239 -14.01 -12.72 4.55
N PRO A 240 -14.14 -12.32 5.82
CA PRO A 240 -15.33 -12.64 6.61
C PRO A 240 -16.57 -11.99 6.00
N GLN A 241 -17.74 -12.65 6.09
CA GLN A 241 -19.02 -12.08 5.65
C GLN A 241 -19.38 -10.84 6.47
N GLU A 242 -19.25 -10.97 7.79
CA GLU A 242 -19.40 -9.88 8.75
C GLU A 242 -18.03 -9.59 9.37
N GLY A 243 -17.54 -8.37 9.21
CA GLY A 243 -16.27 -7.97 9.82
C GLY A 243 -15.40 -7.08 8.96
N ASN A 244 -14.16 -6.95 9.40
CA ASN A 244 -13.16 -6.11 8.77
C ASN A 244 -12.40 -6.90 7.69
N ARG A 245 -12.99 -7.03 6.51
CA ARG A 245 -12.40 -7.76 5.38
C ARG A 245 -11.26 -6.99 4.72
N VAL A 246 -10.31 -7.72 4.16
CA VAL A 246 -9.26 -7.17 3.28
C VAL A 246 -9.91 -6.70 1.98
N ILE A 247 -9.54 -5.50 1.54
CA ILE A 247 -10.05 -4.85 0.32
C ILE A 247 -8.92 -4.40 -0.63
N ASN A 248 -7.67 -4.38 -0.16
CA ASN A 248 -6.51 -4.07 -1.00
C ASN A 248 -5.23 -4.68 -0.42
N VAL A 249 -4.23 -4.88 -1.28
CA VAL A 249 -2.88 -5.29 -0.93
C VAL A 249 -1.92 -4.25 -1.49
N ILE A 250 -1.04 -3.74 -0.64
CA ILE A 250 -0.09 -2.69 -0.98
C ILE A 250 1.32 -3.19 -0.71
N VAL A 251 2.20 -3.04 -1.69
CA VAL A 251 3.64 -3.29 -1.56
C VAL A 251 4.32 -1.95 -1.36
N LEU A 252 5.00 -1.81 -0.23
CA LEU A 252 5.62 -0.56 0.19
C LEU A 252 7.14 -0.74 0.28
N TRP A 253 7.89 0.22 -0.24
CA TRP A 253 9.34 0.30 -0.10
C TRP A 253 9.70 0.99 1.22
N MET A 254 10.67 0.44 1.96
CA MET A 254 11.18 1.03 3.21
C MET A 254 12.39 1.92 2.90
N SER A 255 12.28 3.24 3.03
CA SER A 255 13.35 4.16 2.60
C SER A 255 14.60 4.10 3.47
N GLU A 256 14.42 3.90 4.78
CA GLU A 256 15.52 3.64 5.71
C GLU A 256 15.99 2.18 5.67
N GLN A 257 15.38 1.34 4.83
CA GLN A 257 15.73 -0.07 4.63
C GLN A 257 15.73 -0.85 5.96
N ARG A 258 14.78 -0.47 6.84
CA ARG A 258 14.48 -1.09 8.13
C ARG A 258 12.98 -1.32 8.24
N SER A 259 12.60 -2.34 9.00
CA SER A 259 11.20 -2.54 9.38
C SER A 259 11.05 -2.41 10.89
N HIS A 260 10.27 -1.40 11.30
CA HIS A 260 10.00 -1.11 12.72
C HIS A 260 8.69 -1.74 13.22
N ALA A 261 7.86 -2.26 12.32
CA ALA A 261 6.56 -2.86 12.62
C ALA A 261 6.09 -3.75 11.47
N GLY A 262 4.81 -4.15 11.53
CA GLY A 262 4.17 -4.83 10.40
C GLY A 262 3.88 -3.88 9.23
N ALA A 263 3.02 -2.87 9.42
CA ALA A 263 2.37 -2.21 8.29
C ALA A 263 2.89 -0.80 7.91
N ILE A 264 2.99 0.13 8.88
CA ILE A 264 3.00 1.58 8.59
C ILE A 264 4.36 2.29 8.78
N GLY A 265 5.47 1.56 8.89
CA GLY A 265 6.80 2.16 9.11
C GLY A 265 6.89 2.93 10.44
N HIS A 266 8.06 3.42 10.82
CA HIS A 266 8.31 4.15 12.07
C HIS A 266 7.67 5.54 12.13
N TYR A 267 7.59 6.22 10.98
CA TYR A 267 7.12 7.59 10.84
C TYR A 267 5.86 7.73 9.99
N GLY A 268 5.37 6.62 9.44
CA GLY A 268 4.17 6.60 8.63
C GLY A 268 4.37 6.47 7.15
N LEU A 269 3.21 6.37 6.50
CA LEU A 269 3.03 6.43 5.05
C LEU A 269 3.58 7.76 4.52
N GLY A 270 4.64 7.67 3.73
CA GLY A 270 5.40 8.80 3.19
C GLY A 270 6.53 9.32 4.09
N GLY A 271 6.54 8.95 5.37
CA GLY A 271 7.65 9.21 6.27
C GLY A 271 8.85 8.35 5.89
N ASP A 272 8.78 7.06 6.22
CA ASP A 272 9.84 6.06 5.99
C ASP A 272 9.38 4.82 5.20
N VAL A 273 8.10 4.76 4.85
CA VAL A 273 7.51 3.70 4.05
C VAL A 273 6.70 4.32 2.91
N HIS A 274 6.83 3.77 1.70
CA HIS A 274 6.33 4.41 0.48
C HIS A 274 5.65 3.40 -0.46
N ALA A 275 4.39 3.62 -0.79
CA ALA A 275 3.59 2.75 -1.64
C ALA A 275 4.15 2.74 -3.05
N GLN A 276 4.56 1.56 -3.53
CA GLN A 276 5.05 1.39 -4.90
C GLN A 276 4.07 0.62 -5.78
N LEU A 277 3.40 -0.42 -5.25
CA LEU A 277 2.42 -1.20 -5.99
C LEU A 277 1.13 -1.39 -5.18
N LYS A 278 -0.05 -1.23 -5.82
CA LYS A 278 -1.36 -1.51 -5.20
C LYS A 278 -2.41 -1.88 -6.25
N LEU A 279 -3.57 -2.37 -5.80
CA LEU A 279 -4.76 -2.45 -6.67
C LEU A 279 -5.38 -1.05 -6.83
N GLN A 280 -5.77 -0.69 -8.06
CA GLN A 280 -6.37 0.62 -8.37
C GLN A 280 -7.72 0.85 -7.68
N THR A 281 -8.45 -0.24 -7.47
CA THR A 281 -9.77 -0.25 -6.86
C THR A 281 -9.80 -1.23 -5.69
N ASN A 282 -10.67 -0.93 -4.73
CA ASN A 282 -11.00 -1.90 -3.69
C ASN A 282 -11.55 -3.16 -4.36
N SER A 283 -11.03 -4.32 -3.94
CA SER A 283 -11.21 -5.60 -4.63
C SER A 283 -11.64 -6.70 -3.64
N PHE A 284 -11.68 -7.93 -4.14
CA PHE A 284 -12.04 -9.15 -3.40
C PHE A 284 -13.49 -9.26 -2.97
N TYR A 285 -14.36 -8.31 -3.30
CA TYR A 285 -15.79 -8.36 -2.96
C TYR A 285 -16.53 -9.55 -3.60
N ASP A 286 -15.97 -10.13 -4.66
CA ASP A 286 -16.46 -11.36 -5.31
C ASP A 286 -16.05 -12.64 -4.56
N ILE A 287 -15.13 -12.53 -3.60
CA ILE A 287 -14.70 -13.62 -2.73
C ILE A 287 -15.56 -13.55 -1.47
N ASN A 288 -16.50 -14.49 -1.36
CA ASN A 288 -17.28 -14.68 -0.15
C ASN A 288 -16.81 -15.98 0.51
N SER A 289 -16.43 -15.85 1.77
CA SER A 289 -16.11 -16.98 2.63
C SER A 289 -17.36 -17.24 3.50
N ALA A 290 -17.70 -18.50 3.81
CA ALA A 290 -19.04 -18.88 4.28
C ALA A 290 -19.37 -18.43 5.72
#